data_AF-A0A7J3QHQ0-F1
#
_entry.id   AF-A0A7J3QHQ0-F1
#
_cell.length_a   1.000
_cell.length_b   1.000
_cell.length_c   1.000
_cell.angle_alpha   90.00
_cell.angle_beta   90.00
_cell.angle_gamma   90.00
#
_symmetry.space_group_name_H-M   'P 1'
#
loop_
_entity.id
_entity.type
_entity.pdbx_description
1 polymer ?
#
loop_
_entity_poly.entity_id
_entity_poly.type
_entity_poly.pdbx_seq_one_letter_code
_entity_poly.pdbx_strand_id
1 'polypeptide(L)'
;MIEELSLIPAALGSGVFILCTLIYRIQRHPFWKFSAISSAFLFLSLLCGGICVLSGSSIWGIPFVGLGIAACLSQEAATRRLFEIAHIPSSMAAGMELRNDIEAMGEYSSLTEEFLSRIVPFVGNIARDVVRERFSRVQLFRGCMTADGHIDMRLVFERLQQMDVKETTGIIYTTFLQVHESLLESCRTMMSYEDAVERFDEALSEVAGHYGEQVYRYGLPAILTFRLFQPLVSALPEGAIGRINERILQISKTDPLAGNLRIEGNRITLDNLYIRLSQLKPERVIDGAIQAFSRFAEVCYAEGGETSRRMEEFFLGLPEFLSRHRLLLRYDVVRLAPRGMNLPLSVRVLGPGRSFLVKDRERAIAAFRQLVELGLPSICISSTHPDRLREELPGSSRMVWISGEEVDYAVPPSHLDIIRDTVENFLRENEGAVLFMEGVEYLALINDFSSVLRLLFDIRDAVAVRCARLIVSVNPEAFTRDQFIHLERCMEVV
;
A
#
# COMPACT_ATOMS: atom_id res chain seq x y z
N MET A 1 -8.38 -4.80 -44.49
CA MET A 1 -9.29 -5.69 -43.73
C MET A 1 -10.71 -5.11 -43.74
N ILE A 2 -11.22 -4.78 -44.93
CA ILE A 2 -12.58 -4.26 -45.16
C ILE A 2 -12.93 -4.74 -46.57
N GLU A 3 -13.56 -5.90 -46.70
CA GLU A 3 -14.35 -6.23 -47.90
C GLU A 3 -15.26 -7.46 -47.78
N GLU A 4 -15.24 -8.26 -46.70
CA GLU A 4 -16.22 -9.37 -46.52
C GLU A 4 -17.12 -9.20 -45.29
N LEU A 5 -17.87 -8.10 -45.22
CA LEU A 5 -18.91 -7.87 -44.19
C LEU A 5 -20.18 -7.23 -44.78
N SER A 6 -20.51 -7.55 -46.03
CA SER A 6 -21.69 -7.03 -46.75
C SER A 6 -23.01 -7.78 -46.44
N LEU A 7 -23.08 -8.58 -45.37
CA LEU A 7 -24.29 -9.32 -44.98
C LEU A 7 -24.61 -9.25 -43.47
N ILE A 8 -24.47 -8.06 -42.86
CA ILE A 8 -25.07 -7.78 -41.54
C ILE A 8 -25.90 -6.50 -41.65
N PRO A 9 -27.20 -6.50 -41.25
CA PRO A 9 -28.04 -5.31 -41.33
C PRO A 9 -27.44 -4.15 -40.50
N ALA A 10 -27.42 -2.95 -41.10
CA ALA A 10 -26.84 -1.71 -40.58
C ALA A 10 -27.34 -1.24 -39.19
N ALA A 11 -28.29 -1.95 -38.56
CA ALA A 11 -28.81 -1.65 -37.23
C ALA A 11 -28.02 -2.29 -36.07
N LEU A 12 -27.20 -3.32 -36.32
CA LEU A 12 -26.45 -4.04 -35.28
C LEU A 12 -25.05 -3.46 -35.02
N GLY A 13 -24.45 -2.76 -35.98
CA GLY A 13 -23.08 -2.25 -35.91
C GLY A 13 -22.91 -1.02 -34.99
N SER A 14 -23.94 -0.18 -34.85
CA SER A 14 -23.86 1.03 -34.02
C SER A 14 -24.08 0.75 -32.53
N GLY A 15 -24.96 -0.18 -32.19
CA GLY A 15 -25.30 -0.51 -30.79
C GLY A 15 -24.15 -1.20 -30.03
N VAL A 16 -23.47 -2.16 -30.66
CA VAL A 16 -22.34 -2.89 -30.04
C VAL A 16 -21.12 -1.99 -29.87
N PHE A 17 -20.85 -1.11 -30.84
CA PHE A 17 -19.75 -0.15 -30.77
C PHE A 17 -19.97 0.90 -29.67
N ILE A 18 -21.21 1.39 -29.51
CA ILE A 18 -21.59 2.29 -28.42
C ILE A 18 -21.50 1.57 -27.07
N LEU A 19 -21.94 0.31 -26.97
CA LEU A 19 -21.91 -0.49 -25.74
C LEU A 19 -20.48 -0.76 -25.25
N CYS A 20 -19.57 -1.15 -26.16
CA CYS A 20 -18.16 -1.36 -25.82
C CYS A 20 -17.48 -0.04 -25.40
N THR A 21 -17.82 1.08 -26.05
CA THR A 21 -17.28 2.40 -25.69
C THR A 21 -17.85 2.93 -24.36
N LEU A 22 -19.10 2.59 -24.03
CA LEU A 22 -19.75 2.96 -22.75
C LEU A 22 -19.18 2.13 -21.59
N ILE A 23 -19.05 0.81 -21.75
CA ILE A 23 -18.48 -0.09 -20.74
C ILE A 23 -17.02 0.28 -20.46
N TYR A 24 -16.26 0.60 -21.51
CA TYR A 24 -14.86 1.06 -21.38
C TYR A 24 -14.73 2.42 -20.68
N ARG A 25 -15.67 3.35 -20.87
CA ARG A 25 -15.69 4.65 -20.16
C ARG A 25 -16.21 4.58 -18.73
N ILE A 26 -17.14 3.65 -18.43
CA ILE A 26 -17.74 3.46 -17.10
C ILE A 26 -16.76 2.79 -16.12
N GLN A 27 -15.84 1.95 -16.59
CA GLN A 27 -14.79 1.36 -15.75
C GLN A 27 -13.74 2.36 -15.25
N ARG A 28 -13.69 3.59 -15.80
CA ARG A 28 -12.59 4.55 -15.53
C ARG A 28 -12.96 5.73 -14.61
N HIS A 29 -14.22 5.91 -14.23
CA HIS A 29 -14.66 7.02 -13.37
C HIS A 29 -15.63 6.58 -12.27
N PRO A 30 -15.29 6.75 -10.97
CA PRO A 30 -16.09 6.22 -9.85
C PRO A 30 -17.35 7.04 -9.52
N PHE A 31 -17.53 8.22 -10.11
CA PHE A 31 -18.64 9.13 -9.76
C PHE A 31 -19.91 8.99 -10.63
N TRP A 32 -19.85 8.26 -11.75
CA TRP A 32 -21.02 8.01 -12.61
C TRP A 32 -21.45 6.54 -12.55
N LYS A 33 -21.77 6.05 -11.35
CA LYS A 33 -22.43 4.75 -11.16
C LYS A 33 -23.80 5.00 -10.54
N PHE A 34 -24.84 4.90 -11.35
CA PHE A 34 -26.02 4.03 -11.11
C PHE A 34 -27.17 4.36 -12.06
N SER A 35 -27.50 5.64 -12.30
CA SER A 35 -28.69 5.97 -13.10
C SER A 35 -28.52 5.58 -14.58
N ALA A 36 -27.32 5.80 -15.16
CA ALA A 36 -27.04 5.50 -16.55
C ALA A 36 -26.98 3.98 -16.84
N ILE A 37 -26.44 3.18 -15.90
CA ILE A 37 -26.31 1.72 -16.05
C ILE A 37 -27.66 1.05 -15.87
N SER A 38 -28.42 1.43 -14.83
CA SER A 38 -29.77 0.93 -14.61
C SER A 38 -30.69 1.28 -15.79
N SER A 39 -30.61 2.52 -16.29
CA SER A 39 -31.42 2.95 -17.45
C SER A 39 -31.01 2.24 -18.74
N ALA A 40 -29.70 2.07 -19.00
CA ALA A 40 -29.23 1.35 -20.18
C ALA A 40 -29.62 -0.14 -20.14
N PHE A 41 -29.57 -0.78 -18.97
CA PHE A 41 -29.99 -2.18 -18.79
C PHE A 41 -31.50 -2.37 -18.84
N LEU A 42 -32.29 -1.43 -18.31
CA LEU A 42 -33.76 -1.43 -18.48
C LEU A 42 -34.14 -1.24 -19.95
N PHE A 43 -33.40 -0.40 -20.67
CA PHE A 43 -33.61 -0.17 -22.10
C PHE A 43 -33.25 -1.42 -22.92
N LEU A 44 -32.17 -2.12 -22.56
CA LEU A 44 -31.77 -3.41 -23.16
C LEU A 44 -32.76 -4.54 -22.84
N SER A 45 -33.29 -4.61 -21.62
CA SER A 45 -34.28 -5.63 -21.25
C SER A 45 -35.63 -5.39 -21.92
N LEU A 46 -36.04 -4.12 -22.09
CA LEU A 46 -37.22 -3.73 -22.86
C LEU A 46 -37.03 -3.96 -24.36
N LEU A 47 -35.84 -3.70 -24.92
CA LEU A 47 -35.52 -4.02 -26.32
C LEU A 47 -35.52 -5.52 -26.58
N CYS A 48 -34.85 -6.32 -25.73
CA CYS A 48 -34.84 -7.77 -25.85
C CYS A 48 -36.23 -8.38 -25.61
N GLY A 49 -36.99 -7.86 -24.63
CA GLY A 49 -38.38 -8.26 -24.38
C GLY A 49 -39.30 -7.91 -25.54
N GLY A 50 -39.15 -6.72 -26.14
CA GLY A 50 -39.90 -6.29 -27.31
C GLY A 50 -39.58 -7.11 -28.56
N ILE A 51 -38.30 -7.44 -28.80
CA ILE A 51 -37.86 -8.27 -29.93
C ILE A 51 -38.38 -9.72 -29.77
N CYS A 52 -38.36 -10.28 -28.56
CA CYS A 52 -38.88 -11.64 -28.29
C CYS A 52 -40.40 -11.75 -28.46
N VAL A 53 -41.16 -10.71 -28.12
CA VAL A 53 -42.63 -10.68 -28.32
C VAL A 53 -42.97 -10.57 -29.81
N LEU A 54 -42.16 -9.84 -30.59
CA LEU A 54 -42.35 -9.70 -32.04
C LEU A 54 -41.87 -10.92 -32.84
N SER A 55 -40.93 -11.72 -32.32
CA SER A 55 -40.37 -12.88 -33.04
C SER A 55 -41.01 -14.23 -32.72
N GLY A 56 -42.00 -14.28 -31.81
CA GLY A 56 -42.77 -15.49 -31.49
C GLY A 56 -41.94 -16.69 -31.03
N SER A 57 -40.73 -16.46 -30.53
CA SER A 57 -39.74 -17.52 -30.25
C SER A 57 -39.84 -18.00 -28.80
N SER A 58 -39.88 -19.32 -28.61
CA SER A 58 -40.13 -19.97 -27.33
C SER A 58 -39.04 -19.73 -26.28
N ILE A 59 -39.54 -19.41 -25.09
CA ILE A 59 -38.90 -19.14 -23.80
C ILE A 59 -37.86 -20.21 -23.44
N TRP A 60 -36.58 -19.96 -23.74
CA TRP A 60 -35.44 -20.69 -23.13
C TRP A 60 -34.25 -19.79 -22.73
N GLY A 61 -34.29 -18.48 -23.04
CA GLY A 61 -33.21 -17.52 -22.68
C GLY A 61 -33.46 -16.69 -21.41
N ILE A 62 -34.66 -16.73 -20.84
CA ILE A 62 -35.06 -15.94 -19.66
C ILE A 62 -34.39 -16.40 -18.34
N PRO A 63 -33.98 -17.67 -18.13
CA PRO A 63 -33.34 -18.06 -16.86
C PRO A 63 -32.02 -17.35 -16.60
N PHE A 64 -31.25 -17.01 -17.64
CA PHE A 64 -29.93 -16.38 -17.47
C PHE A 64 -30.00 -14.91 -17.09
N VAL A 65 -30.97 -14.16 -17.63
CA VAL A 65 -31.20 -12.76 -17.22
C VAL A 65 -31.84 -12.71 -15.83
N GLY A 66 -32.73 -13.65 -15.51
CA GLY A 66 -33.30 -13.81 -14.17
C GLY A 66 -32.27 -14.21 -13.11
N LEU A 67 -31.33 -15.11 -13.43
CA LEU A 67 -30.19 -15.41 -12.56
C LEU A 67 -29.23 -14.24 -12.42
N GLY A 68 -29.00 -13.48 -13.49
CA GLY A 68 -28.16 -12.27 -13.44
C GLY A 68 -28.78 -11.16 -12.58
N ILE A 69 -30.10 -10.96 -12.68
CA ILE A 69 -30.87 -10.04 -11.84
C ILE A 69 -30.94 -10.56 -10.40
N ALA A 70 -31.16 -11.86 -10.18
CA ALA A 70 -31.14 -12.44 -8.84
C ALA A 70 -29.74 -12.40 -8.21
N ALA A 71 -28.67 -12.51 -8.99
CA ALA A 71 -27.29 -12.36 -8.54
C ALA A 71 -26.91 -10.89 -8.27
N CYS A 72 -27.40 -9.95 -9.08
CA CYS A 72 -27.20 -8.51 -8.84
C CYS A 72 -28.05 -8.00 -7.67
N LEU A 73 -29.31 -8.44 -7.56
CA LEU A 73 -30.20 -8.13 -6.44
C LEU A 73 -29.77 -8.88 -5.17
N SER A 74 -29.20 -10.08 -5.29
CA SER A 74 -28.58 -10.74 -4.13
C SER A 74 -27.30 -10.04 -3.72
N GLN A 75 -26.50 -9.49 -4.65
CA GLN A 75 -25.38 -8.59 -4.32
C GLN A 75 -25.87 -7.29 -3.64
N GLU A 76 -26.97 -6.69 -4.11
CA GLU A 76 -27.58 -5.49 -3.52
C GLU A 76 -28.19 -5.76 -2.14
N ALA A 77 -28.88 -6.89 -1.95
CA ALA A 77 -29.38 -7.35 -0.65
C ALA A 77 -28.23 -7.80 0.30
N ALA A 78 -27.16 -8.35 -0.28
CA ALA A 78 -25.92 -8.70 0.40
C ALA A 78 -25.08 -7.48 0.77
N THR A 79 -25.39 -6.27 0.28
CA THR A 79 -24.70 -5.02 0.65
C THR A 79 -25.65 -3.96 1.21
N ARG A 80 -26.60 -4.36 2.07
CA ARG A 80 -27.13 -3.42 3.08
C ARG A 80 -25.96 -2.86 3.90
N ARG A 81 -25.82 -1.54 3.90
CA ARG A 81 -24.79 -0.78 4.65
C ARG A 81 -24.81 -1.19 6.12
N LEU A 82 -23.66 -1.26 6.77
CA LEU A 82 -23.61 -1.52 8.21
C LEU A 82 -23.76 -0.24 9.02
N PHE A 83 -23.46 0.90 8.41
CA PHE A 83 -23.55 2.21 9.04
C PHE A 83 -24.60 3.06 8.35
N GLU A 84 -25.42 3.73 9.15
CA GLU A 84 -26.30 4.77 8.65
C GLU A 84 -25.61 6.13 8.88
N ILE A 85 -24.86 6.58 7.87
CA ILE A 85 -24.15 7.87 7.94
C ILE A 85 -25.17 8.99 7.77
N ALA A 86 -25.69 9.51 8.87
CA ALA A 86 -26.46 10.75 8.88
C ALA A 86 -25.55 11.95 8.57
N HIS A 87 -26.10 12.98 7.91
CA HIS A 87 -25.42 14.25 7.68
C HIS A 87 -25.00 14.87 9.03
N ILE A 88 -23.70 14.95 9.29
CA ILE A 88 -23.14 15.52 10.52
C ILE A 88 -23.37 17.04 10.48
N PRO A 89 -24.12 17.64 11.43
CA PRO A 89 -24.38 19.07 11.43
C PRO A 89 -23.09 19.86 11.57
N SER A 90 -22.87 20.84 10.69
CA SER A 90 -21.72 21.76 10.75
C SER A 90 -21.67 22.60 12.04
N SER A 91 -22.76 22.65 12.81
CA SER A 91 -22.86 23.27 14.13
C SER A 91 -22.26 22.44 15.27
N MET A 92 -21.92 21.16 15.06
CA MET A 92 -21.22 20.30 16.03
C MET A 92 -19.70 20.52 16.00
N ALA A 93 -19.26 21.77 15.83
CA ALA A 93 -17.86 22.17 15.88
C ALA A 93 -17.31 22.06 17.31
N ALA A 94 -17.09 20.83 17.76
CA ALA A 94 -16.14 20.54 18.81
C ALA A 94 -14.73 20.93 18.34
N GLY A 95 -13.80 21.07 19.27
CA GLY A 95 -12.41 21.45 18.98
C GLY A 95 -11.80 20.63 17.84
N MET A 96 -10.82 21.23 17.15
CA MET A 96 -10.19 20.71 15.93
C MET A 96 -9.75 19.23 16.01
N GLU A 97 -9.42 18.73 17.22
CA GLU A 97 -9.09 17.32 17.48
C GLU A 97 -10.31 16.37 17.34
N LEU A 98 -11.46 16.70 17.93
CA LEU A 98 -12.67 15.85 17.81
C LEU A 98 -13.17 15.79 16.36
N ARG A 99 -12.96 16.87 15.59
CA ARG A 99 -13.30 16.87 14.16
C ARG A 99 -12.45 15.88 13.36
N ASN A 100 -11.14 15.82 13.60
CA ASN A 100 -10.26 14.86 12.93
C ASN A 100 -10.62 13.41 13.31
N ASP A 101 -10.98 13.18 14.57
CA ASP A 101 -11.43 11.87 15.05
C ASP A 101 -12.76 11.44 14.40
N ILE A 102 -13.68 12.39 14.19
CA ILE A 102 -14.94 12.18 13.47
C ILE A 102 -14.70 11.85 11.99
N GLU A 103 -13.78 12.58 11.34
CA GLU A 103 -13.38 12.31 9.95
C GLU A 103 -12.75 10.91 9.84
N ALA A 104 -11.84 10.54 10.75
CA ALA A 104 -11.25 9.21 10.82
C ALA A 104 -12.30 8.10 11.01
N MET A 105 -13.33 8.33 11.85
CA MET A 105 -14.44 7.39 12.00
C MET A 105 -15.25 7.19 10.71
N GLY A 106 -15.44 8.24 9.92
CA GLY A 106 -16.06 8.17 8.60
C GLY A 106 -15.22 7.36 7.60
N GLU A 107 -13.90 7.57 7.60
CA GLU A 107 -12.94 6.80 6.79
C GLU A 107 -12.98 5.30 7.13
N TYR A 108 -12.96 4.97 8.42
CA TYR A 108 -12.99 3.60 8.87
C TYR A 108 -14.34 2.90 8.67
N SER A 109 -15.44 3.65 8.80
CA SER A 109 -16.77 3.14 8.44
C SER A 109 -16.80 2.74 6.96
N SER A 110 -16.26 3.61 6.10
CA SER A 110 -16.12 3.34 4.66
C SER A 110 -15.23 2.12 4.38
N LEU A 111 -14.09 2.00 5.07
CA LEU A 111 -13.19 0.84 4.99
C LEU A 111 -13.91 -0.45 5.40
N THR A 112 -14.69 -0.41 6.48
CA THR A 112 -15.45 -1.56 6.98
C THR A 112 -16.51 -2.00 5.97
N GLU A 113 -17.24 -1.05 5.38
CA GLU A 113 -18.24 -1.33 4.36
C GLU A 113 -17.61 -1.94 3.10
N GLU A 114 -16.49 -1.37 2.64
CA GLU A 114 -15.75 -1.87 1.47
C GLU A 114 -15.22 -3.29 1.70
N PHE A 115 -14.63 -3.53 2.87
CA PHE A 115 -14.15 -4.86 3.25
C PHE A 115 -15.29 -5.88 3.26
N LEU A 116 -16.45 -5.53 3.81
CA LEU A 116 -17.59 -6.43 3.85
C LEU A 116 -18.22 -6.66 2.48
N SER A 117 -18.21 -5.65 1.60
CA SER A 117 -18.65 -5.79 0.21
C SER A 117 -17.89 -6.91 -0.52
N ARG A 118 -16.62 -7.11 -0.17
CA ARG A 118 -15.71 -8.11 -0.77
C ARG A 118 -15.80 -9.48 -0.14
N ILE A 119 -16.27 -9.56 1.10
CA ILE A 119 -16.33 -10.82 1.85
C ILE A 119 -17.72 -11.44 1.79
N VAL A 120 -18.78 -10.64 1.92
CA VAL A 120 -20.16 -11.15 1.87
C VAL A 120 -20.46 -11.99 0.62
N PRO A 121 -19.93 -11.73 -0.60
CA PRO A 121 -20.14 -12.61 -1.75
C PRO A 121 -19.71 -14.07 -1.54
N PHE A 122 -18.78 -14.33 -0.62
CA PHE A 122 -18.21 -15.65 -0.36
C PHE A 122 -18.89 -16.37 0.80
N VAL A 123 -19.48 -15.62 1.73
CA VAL A 123 -19.99 -16.14 3.01
C VAL A 123 -21.45 -15.77 3.29
N GLY A 124 -22.08 -15.04 2.37
CA GLY A 124 -23.46 -14.60 2.48
C GLY A 124 -23.72 -13.72 3.70
N ASN A 125 -24.97 -13.68 4.15
CA ASN A 125 -25.38 -12.85 5.29
C ASN A 125 -24.75 -13.28 6.64
N ILE A 126 -24.16 -14.49 6.72
CA ILE A 126 -23.55 -15.01 7.95
C ILE A 126 -22.42 -14.09 8.42
N ALA A 127 -21.57 -13.61 7.50
CA ALA A 127 -20.51 -12.67 7.86
C ALA A 127 -21.06 -11.37 8.43
N ARG A 128 -22.15 -10.84 7.86
CA ARG A 128 -22.79 -9.64 8.39
C ARG A 128 -23.35 -9.87 9.79
N ASP A 129 -24.01 -11.00 10.04
CA ASP A 129 -24.63 -11.28 11.34
C ASP A 129 -23.58 -11.50 12.43
N VAL A 130 -22.51 -12.24 12.14
CA VAL A 130 -21.37 -12.41 13.06
C VAL A 130 -20.71 -11.06 13.34
N VAL A 131 -20.50 -10.25 12.30
CA VAL A 131 -19.93 -8.91 12.42
C VAL A 131 -20.83 -8.02 13.27
N ARG A 132 -22.14 -7.98 12.98
CA ARG A 132 -23.12 -7.22 13.77
C ARG A 132 -23.11 -7.64 15.24
N GLU A 133 -23.11 -8.94 15.52
CA GLU A 133 -23.03 -9.48 16.88
C GLU A 133 -21.75 -9.01 17.57
N ARG A 134 -20.59 -9.10 16.91
CA ARG A 134 -19.29 -8.70 17.46
C ARG A 134 -19.21 -7.19 17.69
N PHE A 135 -19.72 -6.38 16.76
CA PHE A 135 -19.77 -4.92 16.88
C PHE A 135 -20.62 -4.48 18.07
N SER A 136 -21.75 -5.15 18.34
CA SER A 136 -22.58 -4.84 19.51
C SER A 136 -21.86 -5.02 20.86
N ARG A 137 -20.76 -5.79 20.88
CA ARG A 137 -19.93 -6.02 22.07
C ARG A 137 -18.85 -4.94 22.25
N VAL A 138 -18.54 -4.16 21.22
CA VAL A 138 -17.56 -3.08 21.28
C VAL A 138 -18.16 -1.90 22.07
N GLN A 139 -17.38 -1.35 23.00
CA GLN A 139 -17.86 -0.35 23.95
C GLN A 139 -18.47 0.88 23.25
N LEU A 140 -17.85 1.36 22.18
CA LEU A 140 -18.33 2.54 21.44
C LEU A 140 -19.68 2.29 20.77
N PHE A 141 -19.90 1.10 20.18
CA PHE A 141 -21.11 0.77 19.42
C PHE A 141 -22.22 0.13 20.26
N ARG A 142 -21.95 -0.22 21.53
CA ARG A 142 -22.94 -0.84 22.41
C ARG A 142 -24.20 0.04 22.51
N GLY A 143 -25.36 -0.49 22.15
CA GLY A 143 -26.63 0.25 22.19
C GLY A 143 -26.78 1.33 21.12
N CYS A 144 -25.86 1.41 20.15
CA CYS A 144 -25.98 2.26 18.96
C CYS A 144 -26.60 1.48 17.78
N MET A 145 -27.14 0.29 18.02
CA MET A 145 -27.76 -0.56 17.01
C MET A 145 -29.21 -0.12 16.78
N THR A 146 -29.57 0.22 15.54
CA THR A 146 -30.97 0.47 15.16
C THR A 146 -31.78 -0.83 15.16
N ALA A 147 -33.11 -0.73 15.13
CA ALA A 147 -34.00 -1.90 15.06
C ALA A 147 -33.78 -2.73 13.77
N ASP A 148 -33.37 -2.08 12.68
CA ASP A 148 -33.01 -2.72 11.41
C ASP A 148 -31.58 -3.31 11.43
N GLY A 149 -30.86 -3.04 12.52
CA GLY A 149 -29.54 -3.54 12.86
C GLY A 149 -28.39 -2.82 12.12
N HIS A 150 -28.54 -1.53 11.90
CA HIS A 150 -27.45 -0.65 11.48
C HIS A 150 -26.81 0.01 12.70
N ILE A 151 -25.58 0.48 12.57
CA ILE A 151 -24.97 1.35 13.58
C ILE A 151 -25.44 2.78 13.34
N ASP A 152 -26.16 3.33 14.31
CA ASP A 152 -26.59 4.73 14.34
C ASP A 152 -25.40 5.62 14.74
N MET A 153 -24.81 6.26 13.73
CA MET A 153 -23.67 7.15 13.93
C MET A 153 -24.02 8.38 14.78
N ARG A 154 -25.31 8.79 14.87
CA ARG A 154 -25.71 9.91 15.74
C ARG A 154 -25.50 9.55 17.20
N LEU A 155 -25.94 8.36 17.62
CA LEU A 155 -25.74 7.86 18.98
C LEU A 155 -24.25 7.65 19.30
N VAL A 156 -23.46 7.22 18.32
CA VAL A 156 -22.00 7.14 18.45
C VAL A 156 -21.40 8.53 18.71
N PHE A 157 -21.79 9.55 17.93
CA PHE A 157 -21.31 10.93 18.12
C PHE A 157 -21.76 11.56 19.44
N GLU A 158 -23.02 11.37 19.85
CA GLU A 158 -23.51 11.84 21.16
C GLU A 158 -22.67 11.25 22.31
N ARG A 159 -22.28 9.98 22.20
CA ARG A 159 -21.43 9.33 23.19
C ARG A 159 -20.02 9.91 23.22
N LEU A 160 -19.43 10.16 22.06
CA LEU A 160 -18.09 10.74 21.95
C LEU A 160 -18.02 12.16 22.52
N GLN A 161 -19.08 12.94 22.36
CA GLN A 161 -19.17 14.30 22.92
C GLN A 161 -19.21 14.32 24.46
N GLN A 162 -19.58 13.22 25.09
CA GLN A 162 -19.64 13.09 26.55
C GLN A 162 -18.31 12.60 27.16
N MET A 163 -17.33 12.25 26.32
CA MET A 163 -16.03 11.71 26.73
C MET A 163 -14.94 12.79 26.76
N ASP A 164 -13.90 12.58 27.56
CA ASP A 164 -12.69 13.40 27.48
C ASP A 164 -12.01 13.18 26.12
N VAL A 165 -11.46 14.24 25.52
CA VAL A 165 -10.87 14.19 24.17
C VAL A 165 -9.76 13.14 24.07
N LYS A 166 -8.91 12.99 25.11
CA LYS A 166 -7.84 11.97 25.08
C LYS A 166 -8.37 10.54 25.23
N GLU A 167 -9.45 10.35 25.98
CA GLU A 167 -10.11 9.06 26.10
C GLU A 167 -10.85 8.70 24.80
N THR A 168 -11.45 9.69 24.16
CA THR A 168 -12.22 9.58 22.90
C THR A 168 -11.36 8.94 21.82
N THR A 169 -10.20 9.54 21.56
CA THR A 169 -9.26 9.07 20.55
C THR A 169 -8.85 7.61 20.82
N GLY A 170 -8.42 7.27 22.04
CA GLY A 170 -8.04 5.90 22.42
C GLY A 170 -9.17 4.88 22.26
N ILE A 171 -10.40 5.26 22.60
CA ILE A 171 -11.60 4.40 22.47
C ILE A 171 -11.94 4.16 21.00
N ILE A 172 -11.84 5.18 20.14
CA ILE A 172 -12.04 5.04 18.69
C ILE A 172 -11.03 4.03 18.12
N TYR A 173 -9.76 4.16 18.50
CA TYR A 173 -8.70 3.27 18.06
C TYR A 173 -8.92 1.82 18.49
N THR A 174 -9.14 1.57 19.78
CA THR A 174 -9.43 0.22 20.30
C THR A 174 -10.70 -0.36 19.67
N THR A 175 -11.70 0.47 19.42
CA THR A 175 -12.93 0.06 18.73
C THR A 175 -12.61 -0.44 17.32
N PHE A 176 -11.84 0.32 16.52
CA PHE A 176 -11.52 -0.10 15.16
C PHE A 176 -10.62 -1.32 15.08
N LEU A 177 -9.69 -1.45 16.03
CA LEU A 177 -8.92 -2.67 16.20
C LEU A 177 -9.79 -3.88 16.47
N GLN A 178 -10.68 -3.78 17.46
CA GLN A 178 -11.60 -4.86 17.82
C GLN A 178 -12.52 -5.22 16.67
N VAL A 179 -12.93 -4.23 15.88
CA VAL A 179 -13.68 -4.42 14.64
C VAL A 179 -12.86 -5.20 13.62
N HIS A 180 -11.64 -4.78 13.31
CA HIS A 180 -10.79 -5.42 12.31
C HIS A 180 -10.40 -6.85 12.72
N GLU A 181 -10.05 -7.03 13.99
CA GLU A 181 -9.79 -8.34 14.58
C GLU A 181 -11.05 -9.23 14.52
N SER A 182 -12.22 -8.68 14.83
CA SER A 182 -13.49 -9.42 14.73
C SER A 182 -13.82 -9.80 13.30
N LEU A 183 -13.57 -8.89 12.34
CA LEU A 183 -13.74 -9.12 10.91
C LEU A 183 -12.83 -10.26 10.44
N LEU A 184 -11.54 -10.17 10.73
CA LEU A 184 -10.57 -11.21 10.36
C LEU A 184 -10.86 -12.54 11.05
N GLU A 185 -11.20 -12.54 12.34
CA GLU A 185 -11.57 -13.76 13.06
C GLU A 185 -12.82 -14.40 12.45
N SER A 186 -13.83 -13.59 12.10
CA SER A 186 -15.02 -14.08 11.40
C SER A 186 -14.61 -14.71 10.07
N CYS A 187 -13.72 -14.09 9.32
CA CYS A 187 -13.22 -14.64 8.07
C CYS A 187 -12.46 -15.94 8.29
N ARG A 188 -11.60 -16.04 9.31
CA ARG A 188 -10.87 -17.28 9.64
C ARG A 188 -11.78 -18.47 9.93
N THR A 189 -12.98 -18.22 10.47
CA THR A 189 -13.96 -19.31 10.69
C THR A 189 -14.61 -19.81 9.41
N MET A 190 -14.54 -19.03 8.33
CA MET A 190 -15.27 -19.28 7.09
C MET A 190 -14.36 -19.51 5.87
N MET A 191 -13.10 -19.10 5.93
CA MET A 191 -12.06 -19.26 4.91
C MET A 191 -10.69 -19.45 5.56
N SER A 192 -9.68 -19.78 4.76
CA SER A 192 -8.31 -19.90 5.28
C SER A 192 -7.81 -18.55 5.82
N TYR A 193 -6.84 -18.59 6.73
CA TYR A 193 -6.24 -17.37 7.26
C TYR A 193 -5.56 -16.54 6.15
N GLU A 194 -4.92 -17.22 5.21
CA GLU A 194 -4.23 -16.61 4.07
C GLU A 194 -5.23 -15.85 3.19
N ASP A 195 -6.36 -16.48 2.84
CA ASP A 195 -7.43 -15.83 2.06
C ASP A 195 -8.01 -14.62 2.80
N ALA A 196 -8.24 -14.74 4.11
CA ALA A 196 -8.77 -13.65 4.93
C ALA A 196 -7.82 -12.44 4.96
N VAL A 197 -6.51 -12.67 5.12
CA VAL A 197 -5.49 -11.63 5.09
C VAL A 197 -5.39 -11.00 3.71
N GLU A 198 -5.42 -11.79 2.64
CA GLU A 198 -5.37 -11.30 1.27
C GLU A 198 -6.56 -10.37 0.95
N ARG A 199 -7.79 -10.74 1.34
CA ARG A 199 -8.96 -9.89 1.12
C ARG A 199 -8.94 -8.59 1.93
N PHE A 200 -8.40 -8.64 3.14
CA PHE A 200 -8.20 -7.46 3.96
C PHE A 200 -7.22 -6.49 3.34
N ASP A 201 -6.11 -7.03 2.82
CA ASP A 201 -5.07 -6.28 2.13
C ASP A 201 -5.60 -5.56 0.89
N GLU A 202 -6.34 -6.26 0.04
CA GLU A 202 -6.94 -5.69 -1.17
C GLU A 202 -7.94 -4.57 -0.84
N ALA A 203 -8.81 -4.77 0.14
CA ALA A 203 -9.78 -3.75 0.55
C ALA A 203 -9.08 -2.48 1.03
N LEU A 204 -8.03 -2.63 1.83
CA LEU A 204 -7.30 -1.49 2.37
C LEU A 204 -6.46 -0.77 1.30
N SER A 205 -5.88 -1.50 0.35
CA SER A 205 -5.20 -0.91 -0.82
C SER A 205 -6.16 -0.04 -1.65
N GLU A 206 -7.37 -0.52 -1.92
CA GLU A 206 -8.37 0.25 -2.69
C GLU A 206 -8.82 1.51 -1.94
N VAL A 207 -9.10 1.39 -0.64
CA VAL A 207 -9.50 2.53 0.18
C VAL A 207 -8.36 3.55 0.25
N ALA A 208 -7.11 3.11 0.41
CA ALA A 208 -5.96 4.00 0.31
C ALA A 208 -5.84 4.69 -1.05
N GLY A 209 -6.28 4.05 -2.15
CA GLY A 209 -6.34 4.66 -3.48
C GLY A 209 -7.34 5.84 -3.57
N HIS A 210 -8.40 5.82 -2.76
CA HIS A 210 -9.43 6.86 -2.73
C HIS A 210 -9.19 7.94 -1.67
N TYR A 211 -8.70 7.54 -0.49
CA TYR A 211 -8.56 8.39 0.69
C TYR A 211 -7.10 8.75 1.02
N GLY A 212 -6.14 8.21 0.27
CA GLY A 212 -4.73 8.53 0.40
C GLY A 212 -4.05 7.86 1.60
N GLU A 213 -2.95 8.46 2.06
CA GLU A 213 -2.06 7.84 3.04
C GLU A 213 -2.61 7.81 4.47
N GLN A 214 -3.65 8.60 4.76
CA GLN A 214 -4.21 8.73 6.10
C GLN A 214 -4.71 7.38 6.62
N VAL A 215 -5.29 6.57 5.73
CA VAL A 215 -5.75 5.20 6.00
C VAL A 215 -4.66 4.35 6.65
N TYR A 216 -3.38 4.53 6.28
CA TYR A 216 -2.27 3.78 6.86
C TYR A 216 -1.85 4.25 8.24
N ARG A 217 -2.10 5.51 8.63
CA ARG A 217 -1.82 5.96 10.01
C ARG A 217 -2.56 5.10 11.03
N TYR A 218 -3.73 4.64 10.63
CA TYR A 218 -4.65 3.90 11.44
C TYR A 218 -4.66 2.40 11.12
N GLY A 219 -4.45 2.02 9.86
CA GLY A 219 -4.48 0.63 9.42
C GLY A 219 -3.13 -0.08 9.50
N LEU A 220 -2.00 0.62 9.37
CA LEU A 220 -0.69 -0.01 9.27
C LEU A 220 -0.34 -0.92 10.46
N PRO A 221 -0.54 -0.52 11.73
CA PRO A 221 -0.27 -1.42 12.84
C PRO A 221 -1.08 -2.72 12.78
N ALA A 222 -2.34 -2.64 12.33
CA ALA A 222 -3.16 -3.83 12.13
C ALA A 222 -2.62 -4.71 10.98
N ILE A 223 -2.31 -4.11 9.82
CA ILE A 223 -1.73 -4.83 8.67
C ILE A 223 -0.46 -5.56 9.07
N LEU A 224 0.48 -4.88 9.74
CA LEU A 224 1.74 -5.46 10.18
C LEU A 224 1.50 -6.61 11.16
N THR A 225 0.60 -6.43 12.12
CA THR A 225 0.22 -7.51 13.03
C THR A 225 -0.31 -8.71 12.27
N PHE A 226 -1.33 -8.56 11.43
CA PHE A 226 -1.97 -9.70 10.79
C PHE A 226 -1.11 -10.34 9.70
N ARG A 227 -0.42 -9.54 8.89
CA ARG A 227 0.35 -10.05 7.76
C ARG A 227 1.71 -10.59 8.16
N LEU A 228 2.41 -9.88 9.04
CA LEU A 228 3.77 -10.24 9.45
C LEU A 228 3.77 -10.99 10.79
N PHE A 229 3.30 -10.36 11.85
CA PHE A 229 3.66 -10.82 13.20
C PHE A 229 2.76 -11.91 13.77
N GLN A 230 1.49 -11.98 13.38
CA GLN A 230 0.55 -12.98 13.87
C GLN A 230 0.90 -14.40 13.34
N PRO A 231 1.28 -14.59 12.06
CA PRO A 231 1.86 -15.85 11.58
C PRO A 231 3.14 -16.27 12.31
N LEU A 232 3.95 -15.29 12.70
CA LEU A 232 5.19 -15.52 13.45
C LEU A 232 4.90 -15.96 14.87
N VAL A 233 3.98 -15.28 15.57
CA VAL A 233 3.58 -15.62 16.94
C VAL A 233 3.04 -17.04 17.03
N SER A 234 2.26 -17.47 16.04
CA SER A 234 1.75 -18.85 15.98
C SER A 234 2.82 -19.91 15.69
N ALA A 235 4.04 -19.51 15.28
CA ALA A 235 5.18 -20.40 15.05
C ALA A 235 6.22 -20.35 16.19
N LEU A 236 5.94 -19.62 17.27
CA LEU A 236 6.87 -19.48 18.39
C LEU A 236 7.03 -20.80 19.18
N PRO A 237 8.24 -21.09 19.69
CA PRO A 237 8.44 -22.23 20.59
C PRO A 237 7.62 -22.12 21.88
N GLU A 238 7.30 -23.26 22.50
CA GLU A 238 6.67 -23.28 23.81
C GLU A 238 7.48 -22.47 24.84
N GLY A 239 6.80 -21.64 25.62
CA GLY A 239 7.42 -20.76 26.62
C GLY A 239 8.16 -19.53 26.05
N ALA A 240 8.25 -19.36 24.73
CA ALA A 240 8.89 -18.17 24.13
C ALA A 240 8.12 -16.88 24.41
N ILE A 241 6.79 -16.94 24.48
CA ILE A 241 5.91 -15.79 24.72
C ILE A 241 6.27 -15.04 26.00
N GLY A 242 6.52 -15.76 27.10
CA GLY A 242 6.93 -15.17 28.37
C GLY A 242 8.25 -14.40 28.24
N ARG A 243 9.26 -15.03 27.63
CA ARG A 243 10.58 -14.41 27.40
C ARG A 243 10.50 -13.19 26.48
N ILE A 244 9.69 -13.27 25.43
CA ILE A 244 9.46 -12.16 24.48
C ILE A 244 8.82 -10.98 25.20
N ASN A 245 7.73 -11.21 25.93
CA ASN A 245 7.05 -10.15 26.68
C ASN A 245 7.98 -9.52 27.75
N GLU A 246 8.80 -10.31 28.44
CA GLU A 246 9.80 -9.80 29.38
C GLU A 246 10.86 -8.92 28.69
N ARG A 247 11.39 -9.36 27.54
CA ARG A 247 12.34 -8.58 26.74
C ARG A 247 11.73 -7.27 26.23
N ILE A 248 10.51 -7.30 25.72
CA ILE A 248 9.78 -6.10 25.29
C ILE A 248 9.59 -5.14 26.47
N LEU A 249 9.24 -5.65 27.65
CA LEU A 249 9.11 -4.83 28.86
C LEU A 249 10.45 -4.19 29.26
N GLN A 250 11.58 -4.88 29.08
CA GLN A 250 12.89 -4.28 29.31
C GLN A 250 13.20 -3.17 28.30
N ILE A 251 12.92 -3.40 27.01
CA ILE A 251 13.09 -2.41 25.94
C ILE A 251 12.20 -1.17 26.20
N SER A 252 11.01 -1.36 26.77
CA SER A 252 10.08 -0.26 27.09
C SER A 252 10.68 0.85 27.96
N LYS A 253 11.71 0.52 28.74
CA LYS A 253 12.42 1.49 29.59
C LYS A 253 13.20 2.52 28.78
N THR A 254 13.70 2.13 27.61
CA THR A 254 14.47 2.98 26.69
C THR A 254 13.67 3.42 25.47
N ASP A 255 12.70 2.62 25.05
CA ASP A 255 11.83 2.87 23.91
C ASP A 255 10.37 2.62 24.32
N PRO A 256 9.68 3.65 24.83
CA PRO A 256 8.33 3.49 25.36
C PRO A 256 7.31 2.99 24.35
N LEU A 257 7.52 3.20 23.04
CA LEU A 257 6.60 2.76 21.98
C LEU A 257 6.62 1.24 21.82
N ALA A 258 7.81 0.63 21.83
CA ALA A 258 7.99 -0.82 21.73
C ALA A 258 7.30 -1.58 22.88
N GLY A 259 7.30 -1.00 24.08
CA GLY A 259 6.70 -1.60 25.29
C GLY A 259 5.18 -1.83 25.24
N ASN A 260 4.50 -1.27 24.25
CA ASN A 260 3.04 -1.33 24.14
C ASN A 260 2.54 -2.50 23.29
N LEU A 261 3.44 -3.24 22.66
CA LEU A 261 3.11 -4.51 22.01
C LEU A 261 3.26 -5.64 23.03
N ARG A 262 2.24 -6.48 23.15
CA ARG A 262 2.27 -7.67 24.00
C ARG A 262 1.62 -8.85 23.31
N ILE A 263 2.15 -10.03 23.59
CA ILE A 263 1.52 -11.28 23.19
C ILE A 263 0.67 -11.79 24.35
N GLU A 264 -0.64 -11.92 24.14
CA GLU A 264 -1.58 -12.50 25.10
C GLU A 264 -2.19 -13.76 24.49
N GLY A 265 -1.96 -14.91 25.13
CA GLY A 265 -2.30 -16.20 24.54
C GLY A 265 -1.59 -16.40 23.20
N ASN A 266 -2.32 -16.46 22.09
CA ASN A 266 -1.77 -16.57 20.74
C ASN A 266 -2.04 -15.30 19.90
N ARG A 267 -2.19 -14.13 20.52
CA ARG A 267 -2.54 -12.88 19.83
C ARG A 267 -1.64 -11.73 20.24
N ILE A 268 -1.39 -10.83 19.30
CA ILE A 268 -0.71 -9.55 19.58
C ILE A 268 -1.77 -8.51 19.90
N THR A 269 -1.68 -7.91 21.08
CA THR A 269 -2.56 -6.82 21.47
C THR A 269 -2.00 -5.49 20.98
N LEU A 270 -2.88 -4.64 20.48
CA LEU A 270 -2.52 -3.35 19.89
C LEU A 270 -3.09 -2.16 20.67
N ASP A 271 -3.98 -2.37 21.63
CA ASP A 271 -4.68 -1.31 22.36
C ASP A 271 -3.74 -0.25 22.92
N ASN A 272 -2.73 -0.69 23.66
CA ASN A 272 -1.75 0.22 24.26
C ASN A 272 -0.90 0.93 23.19
N LEU A 273 -0.59 0.25 22.09
CA LEU A 273 0.19 0.85 21.01
C LEU A 273 -0.58 2.01 20.39
N TYR A 274 -1.86 1.82 20.06
CA TYR A 274 -2.65 2.89 19.47
C TYR A 274 -2.91 4.04 20.43
N ILE A 275 -3.15 3.77 21.72
CA ILE A 275 -3.23 4.84 22.73
C ILE A 275 -1.95 5.68 22.69
N ARG A 276 -0.77 5.07 22.56
CA ARG A 276 0.48 5.83 22.44
C ARG A 276 0.66 6.52 21.10
N LEU A 277 0.30 5.87 19.99
CA LEU A 277 0.38 6.48 18.66
C LEU A 277 -0.54 7.70 18.55
N SER A 278 -1.70 7.68 19.20
CA SER A 278 -2.63 8.81 19.26
C SER A 278 -2.06 10.06 19.93
N GLN A 279 -1.07 9.89 20.80
CA GLN A 279 -0.40 10.98 21.49
C GLN A 279 0.71 11.61 20.64
N LEU A 280 1.01 11.02 19.47
CA LEU A 280 1.98 11.55 18.52
C LEU A 280 1.31 12.53 17.55
N LYS A 281 2.12 13.41 16.98
CA LYS A 281 1.66 14.21 15.83
C LYS A 281 1.32 13.29 14.65
N PRO A 282 0.31 13.63 13.82
CA PRO A 282 -0.14 12.77 12.71
C PRO A 282 0.98 12.28 11.78
N GLU A 283 1.93 13.15 11.45
CA GLU A 283 3.08 12.85 10.59
C GLU A 283 4.09 11.86 11.20
N ARG A 284 4.02 11.61 12.51
CA ARG A 284 4.90 10.69 13.25
C ARG A 284 4.25 9.33 13.52
N VAL A 285 2.96 9.17 13.25
CA VAL A 285 2.21 7.95 13.62
C VAL A 285 2.74 6.72 12.89
N ILE A 286 2.90 6.78 11.57
CA ILE A 286 3.42 5.65 10.76
C ILE A 286 4.85 5.31 11.18
N ASP A 287 5.68 6.34 11.36
CA ASP A 287 7.07 6.18 11.78
C ASP A 287 7.19 5.52 13.16
N GLY A 288 6.33 5.94 14.11
CA GLY A 288 6.22 5.37 15.44
C GLY A 288 5.73 3.92 15.43
N ALA A 289 4.79 3.58 14.54
CA ALA A 289 4.35 2.20 14.34
C ALA A 289 5.51 1.33 13.82
N ILE A 290 6.22 1.77 12.78
CA ILE A 290 7.40 1.06 12.24
C ILE A 290 8.45 0.86 13.32
N GLN A 291 8.70 1.87 14.17
CA GLN A 291 9.64 1.74 15.29
C GLN A 291 9.18 0.66 16.29
N ALA A 292 7.93 0.70 16.75
CA ALA A 292 7.41 -0.29 17.70
C ALA A 292 7.53 -1.71 17.16
N PHE A 293 7.11 -1.93 15.91
CA PHE A 293 7.17 -3.25 15.28
C PHE A 293 8.59 -3.69 14.93
N SER A 294 9.50 -2.77 14.60
CA SER A 294 10.92 -3.09 14.40
C SER A 294 11.54 -3.68 15.68
N ARG A 295 11.26 -3.07 16.85
CA ARG A 295 11.72 -3.62 18.14
C ARG A 295 11.09 -4.96 18.47
N PHE A 296 9.80 -5.11 18.18
CA PHE A 296 9.12 -6.39 18.35
C PHE A 296 9.74 -7.48 17.43
N ALA A 297 10.03 -7.13 16.18
CA ALA A 297 10.71 -8.00 15.21
C ALA A 297 12.09 -8.45 15.70
N GLU A 298 12.90 -7.52 16.23
CA GLU A 298 14.21 -7.82 16.82
C GLU A 298 14.11 -8.88 17.92
N VAL A 299 13.11 -8.76 18.80
CA VAL A 299 12.90 -9.72 19.90
C VAL A 299 12.44 -11.08 19.37
N CYS A 300 11.47 -11.11 18.44
CA CYS A 300 10.99 -12.35 17.85
C CYS A 300 12.08 -13.08 17.03
N TYR A 301 12.84 -12.34 16.22
CA TYR A 301 13.91 -12.90 15.39
C TYR A 301 15.02 -13.54 16.23
N ALA A 302 15.28 -13.00 17.42
CA ALA A 302 16.27 -13.54 18.35
C ALA A 302 15.90 -14.91 18.96
N GLU A 303 14.65 -15.37 18.84
CA GLU A 303 14.27 -16.74 19.25
C GLU A 303 14.75 -17.81 18.25
N GLY A 304 15.09 -17.42 17.02
CA GLY A 304 15.66 -18.33 16.02
C GLY A 304 14.64 -19.28 15.38
N GLY A 305 15.17 -20.28 14.66
CA GLY A 305 14.39 -21.37 14.08
C GLY A 305 13.35 -20.91 13.05
N GLU A 306 12.15 -21.46 13.15
CA GLU A 306 11.03 -21.19 12.22
C GLU A 306 10.59 -19.72 12.23
N THR A 307 10.77 -19.01 13.35
CA THR A 307 10.41 -17.59 13.45
C THR A 307 11.32 -16.73 12.59
N SER A 308 12.63 -16.97 12.61
CA SER A 308 13.58 -16.27 11.74
C SER A 308 13.33 -16.54 10.27
N ARG A 309 13.09 -17.81 9.91
CA ARG A 309 12.80 -18.25 8.53
C ARG A 309 11.58 -17.53 7.94
N ARG A 310 10.46 -17.54 8.67
CA ARG A 310 9.22 -16.86 8.25
C ARG A 310 9.39 -15.35 8.12
N MET A 311 10.23 -14.75 8.96
CA MET A 311 10.50 -13.31 8.87
C MET A 311 11.33 -12.99 7.62
N GLU A 312 12.33 -13.80 7.30
CA GLU A 312 13.10 -13.68 6.06
C GLU A 312 12.19 -13.84 4.82
N GLU A 313 11.29 -14.83 4.82
CA GLU A 313 10.27 -15.04 3.77
C GLU A 313 9.37 -13.82 3.58
N PHE A 314 8.91 -13.20 4.67
CA PHE A 314 8.14 -11.97 4.57
C PHE A 314 8.91 -10.84 3.90
N PHE A 315 10.17 -10.61 4.28
CA PHE A 315 10.97 -9.54 3.67
C PHE A 315 11.25 -9.80 2.19
N LEU A 316 11.41 -11.07 1.79
CA LEU A 316 11.48 -11.43 0.37
C LEU A 316 10.18 -11.08 -0.40
N GLY A 317 9.02 -11.19 0.24
CA GLY A 317 7.72 -10.78 -0.31
C GLY A 317 7.41 -9.28 -0.20
N LEU A 318 8.29 -8.48 0.40
CA LEU A 318 8.05 -7.05 0.63
C LEU A 318 7.83 -6.23 -0.67
N PRO A 319 8.54 -6.47 -1.79
CA PRO A 319 8.27 -5.76 -3.04
C PRO A 319 6.82 -5.95 -3.51
N GLU A 320 6.29 -7.17 -3.43
CA GLU A 320 4.92 -7.47 -3.82
C GLU A 320 3.92 -6.76 -2.92
N PHE A 321 4.14 -6.77 -1.60
CA PHE A 321 3.33 -6.02 -0.64
C PHE A 321 3.30 -4.51 -0.97
N LEU A 322 4.46 -3.91 -1.20
CA LEU A 322 4.55 -2.49 -1.51
C LEU A 322 3.97 -2.14 -2.90
N SER A 323 3.95 -3.09 -3.83
CA SER A 323 3.30 -2.89 -5.15
C SER A 323 1.80 -2.61 -5.01
N ARG A 324 1.15 -3.20 -3.98
CA ARG A 324 -0.26 -2.98 -3.61
C ARG A 324 -0.44 -1.79 -2.68
N HIS A 325 0.56 -1.49 -1.86
CA HIS A 325 0.54 -0.37 -0.91
C HIS A 325 1.56 0.71 -1.25
N ARG A 326 1.52 1.22 -2.49
CA ARG A 326 2.57 2.12 -3.02
C ARG A 326 2.81 3.38 -2.19
N LEU A 327 1.79 3.89 -1.51
CA LEU A 327 1.93 5.04 -0.60
C LEU A 327 2.89 4.75 0.57
N LEU A 328 3.07 3.47 0.94
CA LEU A 328 4.03 3.06 1.95
C LEU A 328 5.49 3.17 1.49
N LEU A 329 5.77 3.30 0.18
CA LEU A 329 7.13 3.51 -0.33
C LEU A 329 7.76 4.84 0.12
N ARG A 330 6.95 5.78 0.64
CA ARG A 330 7.45 7.02 1.25
C ARG A 330 8.03 6.80 2.65
N TYR A 331 7.66 5.68 3.29
CA TYR A 331 8.08 5.34 4.64
C TYR A 331 9.13 4.23 4.60
N ASP A 332 10.01 4.21 5.60
CA ASP A 332 11.09 3.22 5.68
C ASP A 332 10.58 1.90 6.27
N VAL A 333 9.72 1.20 5.53
CA VAL A 333 9.17 -0.11 5.93
C VAL A 333 10.27 -1.16 6.04
N VAL A 334 11.39 -0.99 5.33
CA VAL A 334 12.58 -1.86 5.44
C VAL A 334 13.17 -1.81 6.85
N ARG A 335 12.98 -0.72 7.61
CA ARG A 335 13.39 -0.59 9.02
C ARG A 335 12.71 -1.59 9.95
N LEU A 336 11.61 -2.23 9.52
CA LEU A 336 11.02 -3.34 10.25
C LEU A 336 11.97 -4.53 10.38
N ALA A 337 12.94 -4.65 9.47
CA ALA A 337 13.87 -5.77 9.49
C ALA A 337 14.74 -5.73 10.74
N PRO A 338 14.86 -6.85 11.46
CA PRO A 338 15.66 -6.92 12.67
C PRO A 338 17.14 -6.77 12.32
N ARG A 339 17.91 -6.20 13.26
CA ARG A 339 19.36 -6.06 13.11
C ARG A 339 20.03 -7.42 12.91
N GLY A 340 20.97 -7.48 11.99
CA GLY A 340 21.72 -8.70 11.66
C GLY A 340 21.06 -9.60 10.62
N MET A 341 19.80 -9.32 10.22
CA MET A 341 19.18 -10.00 9.09
C MET A 341 19.87 -9.59 7.78
N ASN A 342 20.26 -10.57 6.98
CA ASN A 342 20.83 -10.32 5.67
C ASN A 342 19.72 -10.11 4.64
N LEU A 343 19.51 -8.87 4.23
CA LEU A 343 18.51 -8.52 3.23
C LEU A 343 19.13 -8.46 1.83
N PRO A 344 18.49 -9.06 0.82
CA PRO A 344 18.94 -8.91 -0.56
C PRO A 344 18.79 -7.45 -1.03
N LEU A 345 19.53 -7.09 -2.08
CA LEU A 345 19.48 -5.74 -2.67
C LEU A 345 18.05 -5.34 -3.04
N SER A 346 17.27 -6.27 -3.61
CA SER A 346 15.86 -6.07 -3.98
C SER A 346 14.98 -5.55 -2.83
N VAL A 347 15.34 -5.85 -1.59
CA VAL A 347 14.61 -5.38 -0.40
C VAL A 347 15.24 -4.11 0.16
N ARG A 348 16.57 -4.05 0.25
CA ARG A 348 17.30 -2.89 0.80
C ARG A 348 16.99 -1.61 0.03
N VAL A 349 16.89 -1.68 -1.30
CA VAL A 349 16.60 -0.51 -2.15
C VAL A 349 15.19 0.04 -1.97
N LEU A 350 14.27 -0.70 -1.34
CA LEU A 350 12.93 -0.19 -1.02
C LEU A 350 12.98 0.89 0.08
N GLY A 351 14.06 0.97 0.86
CA GLY A 351 14.23 1.99 1.89
C GLY A 351 14.44 3.39 1.27
N PRO A 352 13.62 4.39 1.62
CA PRO A 352 13.76 5.75 1.09
C PRO A 352 15.01 6.45 1.65
N GLY A 353 15.56 7.39 0.87
CA GLY A 353 16.70 8.23 1.27
C GLY A 353 18.05 7.49 1.31
N ARG A 354 18.16 6.32 0.66
CA ARG A 354 19.36 5.47 0.70
C ARG A 354 20.10 5.49 -0.62
N SER A 355 21.42 5.32 -0.53
CA SER A 355 22.33 5.28 -1.67
C SER A 355 23.19 4.02 -1.62
N PHE A 356 23.21 3.28 -2.72
CA PHE A 356 23.84 1.97 -2.82
C PHE A 356 24.94 1.97 -3.87
N LEU A 357 26.07 1.38 -3.53
CA LEU A 357 27.18 1.10 -4.45
C LEU A 357 27.19 -0.40 -4.76
N VAL A 358 26.90 -0.74 -6.02
CA VAL A 358 26.70 -2.13 -6.46
C VAL A 358 27.80 -2.52 -7.43
N LYS A 359 28.57 -3.56 -7.08
CA LYS A 359 29.71 -4.04 -7.86
C LYS A 359 29.30 -4.80 -9.13
N ASP A 360 28.10 -5.37 -9.10
CA ASP A 360 27.53 -6.16 -10.18
C ASP A 360 26.46 -5.33 -10.92
N ARG A 361 26.75 -4.99 -12.17
CA ARG A 361 25.89 -4.18 -13.02
C ARG A 361 24.51 -4.80 -13.23
N GLU A 362 24.43 -6.10 -13.44
CA GLU A 362 23.15 -6.77 -13.70
C GLU A 362 22.25 -6.72 -12.46
N ARG A 363 22.82 -6.88 -11.27
CA ARG A 363 22.08 -6.72 -10.01
C ARG A 363 21.60 -5.28 -9.80
N ALA A 364 22.44 -4.30 -10.14
CA ALA A 364 22.07 -2.89 -10.03
C ALA A 364 20.88 -2.56 -10.95
N ILE A 365 20.92 -3.04 -12.19
CA ILE A 365 19.84 -2.92 -13.17
C ILE A 365 18.56 -3.61 -12.70
N ALA A 366 18.65 -4.84 -12.19
CA ALA A 366 17.49 -5.56 -11.66
C ALA A 366 16.82 -4.81 -10.50
N ALA A 367 17.62 -4.27 -9.58
CA ALA A 367 17.12 -3.47 -8.46
C ALA A 367 16.47 -2.16 -8.91
N PHE A 368 17.07 -1.46 -9.88
CA PHE A 368 16.49 -0.25 -10.46
C PHE A 368 15.17 -0.56 -11.16
N ARG A 369 15.13 -1.59 -12.00
CA ARG A 369 13.94 -2.05 -12.73
C ARG A 369 12.78 -2.35 -11.78
N GLN A 370 13.03 -3.04 -10.67
CA GLN A 370 11.99 -3.33 -9.67
C GLN A 370 11.34 -2.05 -9.15
N LEU A 371 12.13 -1.01 -8.86
CA LEU A 371 11.61 0.26 -8.36
C LEU A 371 10.82 1.03 -9.43
N VAL A 372 11.21 0.91 -10.71
CA VAL A 372 10.44 1.43 -11.86
C VAL A 372 9.11 0.70 -12.00
N GLU A 373 9.08 -0.63 -11.85
CA GLU A 373 7.86 -1.45 -11.89
C GLU A 373 6.90 -1.12 -10.75
N LEU A 374 7.41 -0.69 -9.60
CA LEU A 374 6.62 -0.15 -8.49
C LEU A 374 6.00 1.23 -8.78
N GLY A 375 6.36 1.83 -9.92
CA GLY A 375 5.80 3.10 -10.41
C GLY A 375 6.49 4.35 -9.86
N LEU A 376 7.70 4.22 -9.31
CA LEU A 376 8.47 5.37 -8.86
C LEU A 376 9.02 6.14 -10.06
N PRO A 377 8.96 7.48 -10.06
CA PRO A 377 9.64 8.28 -11.09
C PRO A 377 11.13 7.96 -11.13
N SER A 378 11.68 7.82 -12.32
CA SER A 378 13.02 7.29 -12.50
C SER A 378 13.86 8.06 -13.51
N ILE A 379 15.15 8.17 -13.22
CA ILE A 379 16.17 8.72 -14.12
C ILE A 379 17.40 7.80 -14.13
N CYS A 380 17.94 7.58 -15.33
CA CYS A 380 19.14 6.81 -15.58
C CYS A 380 20.21 7.75 -16.16
N ILE A 381 21.41 7.74 -15.57
CA ILE A 381 22.57 8.48 -16.03
C ILE A 381 23.66 7.47 -16.35
N SER A 382 24.08 7.37 -17.60
CA SER A 382 25.00 6.32 -18.02
C SER A 382 25.85 6.75 -19.20
N SER A 383 27.08 6.24 -19.30
CA SER A 383 27.91 6.35 -20.50
C SER A 383 27.44 5.45 -21.66
N THR A 384 26.54 4.50 -21.39
CA THR A 384 25.94 3.63 -22.39
C THR A 384 24.86 4.40 -23.17
N HIS A 385 24.83 4.21 -24.50
CA HIS A 385 23.84 4.87 -25.35
C HIS A 385 22.39 4.53 -24.92
N PRO A 386 21.46 5.52 -24.88
CA PRO A 386 20.09 5.31 -24.42
C PRO A 386 19.34 4.17 -25.12
N ASP A 387 19.53 3.99 -26.43
CA ASP A 387 18.85 2.92 -27.17
C ASP A 387 19.20 1.53 -26.63
N ARG A 388 20.48 1.28 -26.31
CA ARG A 388 20.91 0.01 -25.71
C ARG A 388 20.36 -0.14 -24.29
N LEU A 389 20.38 0.95 -23.50
CA LEU A 389 19.84 0.91 -22.15
C LEU A 389 18.34 0.64 -22.13
N ARG A 390 17.57 1.11 -23.12
CA ARG A 390 16.13 0.82 -23.23
C ARG A 390 15.83 -0.65 -23.49
N GLU A 391 16.75 -1.39 -24.11
CA GLU A 391 16.61 -2.84 -24.29
C GLU A 391 16.71 -3.58 -22.94
N GLU A 392 17.47 -3.03 -21.99
CA GLU A 392 17.72 -3.62 -20.67
C GLU A 392 16.78 -3.08 -19.58
N LEU A 393 16.34 -1.84 -19.70
CA LEU A 393 15.53 -1.10 -18.72
C LEU A 393 14.12 -0.86 -19.26
N PRO A 394 13.12 -1.65 -18.83
CA PRO A 394 11.74 -1.42 -19.24
C PRO A 394 11.19 -0.15 -18.58
N GLY A 395 10.34 0.58 -19.32
CA GLY A 395 9.57 1.72 -18.80
C GLY A 395 9.97 3.09 -19.35
N SER A 396 9.40 4.14 -18.77
CA SER A 396 9.50 5.53 -19.24
C SER A 396 10.52 6.38 -18.48
N SER A 397 11.61 5.77 -18.01
CA SER A 397 12.67 6.47 -17.26
C SER A 397 13.29 7.59 -18.09
N ARG A 398 13.54 8.75 -17.46
CA ARG A 398 14.34 9.81 -18.09
C ARG A 398 15.78 9.29 -18.26
N MET A 399 16.39 9.50 -19.43
CA MET A 399 17.75 9.05 -19.70
C MET A 399 18.67 10.24 -19.95
N VAL A 400 19.84 10.21 -19.34
CA VAL A 400 20.93 11.17 -19.53
C VAL A 400 22.14 10.37 -19.99
N TRP A 401 22.63 10.67 -21.17
CA TRP A 401 23.77 9.99 -21.76
C TRP A 401 25.06 10.76 -21.45
N ILE A 402 26.01 10.14 -20.76
CA ILE A 402 27.33 10.73 -20.53
C ILE A 402 28.15 10.54 -21.82
N SER A 403 28.23 11.59 -22.63
CA SER A 403 28.86 11.55 -23.95
C SER A 403 29.28 12.94 -24.41
N GLY A 404 30.32 13.00 -25.25
CA GLY A 404 30.76 14.24 -25.91
C GLY A 404 29.92 14.64 -27.12
N GLU A 405 28.91 13.85 -27.49
CA GLU A 405 28.00 14.16 -28.60
C GLU A 405 27.11 15.38 -28.29
N GLU A 406 26.88 16.22 -29.29
CA GLU A 406 26.05 17.43 -29.17
C GLU A 406 24.57 17.12 -29.42
N VAL A 407 23.93 16.40 -28.49
CA VAL A 407 22.48 16.09 -28.53
C VAL A 407 21.81 16.44 -27.20
N ASP A 408 20.52 16.78 -27.22
CA ASP A 408 19.79 17.34 -26.06
C ASP A 408 19.75 16.46 -24.80
N TYR A 409 19.91 15.15 -24.95
CA TYR A 409 19.94 14.19 -23.85
C TYR A 409 21.35 13.72 -23.48
N ALA A 410 22.39 14.28 -24.11
CA ALA A 410 23.78 14.02 -23.80
C ALA A 410 24.38 15.12 -22.92
N VAL A 411 25.25 14.73 -22.00
CA VAL A 411 26.03 15.63 -21.16
C VAL A 411 27.51 15.22 -21.28
N PRO A 412 28.40 16.15 -21.64
CA PRO A 412 29.83 15.88 -21.66
C PRO A 412 30.34 15.39 -20.30
N PRO A 413 31.21 14.37 -20.25
CA PRO A 413 31.75 13.84 -18.99
C PRO A 413 32.54 14.89 -18.18
N SER A 414 33.04 15.95 -18.82
CA SER A 414 33.72 17.08 -18.18
C SER A 414 32.78 18.07 -17.48
N HIS A 415 31.46 18.02 -17.75
CA HIS A 415 30.47 18.95 -17.20
C HIS A 415 29.73 18.33 -16.00
N LEU A 416 30.49 18.06 -14.92
CA LEU A 416 29.95 17.48 -13.69
C LEU A 416 28.86 18.34 -13.04
N ASP A 417 28.92 19.66 -13.24
CA ASP A 417 27.93 20.63 -12.81
C ASP A 417 26.56 20.42 -13.48
N ILE A 418 26.55 20.19 -14.80
CA ILE A 418 25.31 19.91 -15.54
C ILE A 418 24.68 18.59 -15.07
N ILE A 419 25.50 17.56 -14.78
CA ILE A 419 25.01 16.29 -14.24
C ILE A 419 24.33 16.51 -12.88
N ARG A 420 24.99 17.23 -11.97
CA ARG A 420 24.45 17.57 -10.65
C ARG A 420 23.12 18.31 -10.78
N ASP A 421 23.09 19.39 -11.55
CA ASP A 421 21.92 20.26 -11.69
C ASP A 421 20.75 19.48 -12.33
N THR A 422 21.02 18.59 -13.29
CA THR A 422 20.03 17.71 -13.89
C THR A 422 19.39 16.78 -12.84
N VAL A 423 20.20 16.17 -11.98
CA VAL A 423 19.73 15.31 -10.89
C VAL A 423 18.91 16.11 -9.88
N GLU A 424 19.44 17.24 -9.41
CA GLU A 424 18.77 18.06 -8.39
C GLU A 424 17.41 18.57 -8.87
N ASN A 425 17.33 19.02 -10.14
CA ASN A 425 16.08 19.45 -10.73
C ASN A 425 15.07 18.30 -10.81
N PHE A 426 15.51 17.13 -11.26
CA PHE A 426 14.66 15.94 -11.31
C PHE A 426 14.12 15.53 -9.93
N LEU A 427 14.98 15.50 -8.91
CA LEU A 427 14.61 15.14 -7.54
C LEU A 427 13.73 16.20 -6.85
N ARG A 428 13.82 17.47 -7.29
CA ARG A 428 12.94 18.55 -6.79
C ARG A 428 11.50 18.38 -7.29
N GLU A 429 11.35 17.89 -8.51
CA GLU A 429 10.04 17.65 -9.14
C GLU A 429 9.43 16.29 -8.73
N ASN A 430 10.27 15.34 -8.31
CA ASN A 430 9.87 13.96 -8.06
C ASN A 430 10.37 13.48 -6.68
N GLU A 431 9.56 13.66 -5.65
CA GLU A 431 9.85 13.12 -4.31
C GLU A 431 9.84 11.58 -4.33
N GLY A 432 10.79 10.96 -3.63
CA GLY A 432 10.87 9.50 -3.55
C GLY A 432 11.37 8.80 -4.83
N ALA A 433 11.84 9.56 -5.82
CA ALA A 433 12.31 9.06 -7.11
C ALA A 433 13.51 8.11 -7.02
N VAL A 434 13.84 7.48 -8.14
CA VAL A 434 14.92 6.50 -8.26
C VAL A 434 15.95 6.99 -9.27
N LEU A 435 17.20 7.04 -8.84
CA LEU A 435 18.36 7.36 -9.65
C LEU A 435 19.17 6.08 -9.90
N PHE A 436 19.45 5.78 -11.16
CA PHE A 436 20.48 4.82 -11.53
C PHE A 436 21.64 5.56 -12.19
N MET A 437 22.86 5.29 -11.71
CA MET A 437 24.08 5.87 -12.27
C MET A 437 25.07 4.78 -12.64
N GLU A 438 25.58 4.86 -13.86
CA GLU A 438 26.60 3.98 -14.44
C GLU A 438 27.67 4.85 -15.12
N GLY A 439 28.91 4.36 -15.19
CA GLY A 439 30.00 5.08 -15.88
C GLY A 439 30.72 6.09 -14.98
N VAL A 440 30.70 5.87 -13.67
CA VAL A 440 31.50 6.66 -12.71
C VAL A 440 33.00 6.55 -13.02
N GLU A 441 33.43 5.39 -13.53
CA GLU A 441 34.78 5.13 -14.03
C GLU A 441 35.14 6.07 -15.17
N TYR A 442 34.20 6.27 -16.10
CA TYR A 442 34.40 7.16 -17.22
C TYR A 442 34.51 8.62 -16.76
N LEU A 443 33.66 9.03 -15.81
CA LEU A 443 33.77 10.35 -15.19
C LEU A 443 35.12 10.53 -14.48
N ALA A 444 35.60 9.52 -13.75
CA ALA A 444 36.89 9.54 -13.05
C ALA A 444 38.10 9.42 -13.98
N LEU A 445 37.91 8.91 -15.20
CA LEU A 445 38.94 8.89 -16.24
C LEU A 445 39.17 10.28 -16.84
N ILE A 446 38.09 11.05 -17.02
CA ILE A 446 38.12 12.38 -17.64
C ILE A 446 38.39 13.50 -16.63
N ASN A 447 37.94 13.33 -15.39
CA ASN A 447 38.05 14.33 -14.33
C ASN A 447 38.96 13.83 -13.20
N ASP A 448 39.41 14.74 -12.33
CA ASP A 448 40.03 14.30 -11.09
C ASP A 448 39.01 13.57 -10.19
N PHE A 449 39.47 12.52 -9.50
CA PHE A 449 38.59 11.70 -8.66
C PHE A 449 37.92 12.50 -7.53
N SER A 450 38.56 13.55 -7.02
CA SER A 450 37.99 14.33 -5.91
C SER A 450 36.76 15.10 -6.34
N SER A 451 36.75 15.61 -7.58
CA SER A 451 35.61 16.28 -8.20
C SER A 451 34.44 15.31 -8.45
N VAL A 452 34.73 14.09 -8.94
CA VAL A 452 33.70 13.05 -9.10
C VAL A 452 33.13 12.61 -7.76
N LEU A 453 33.99 12.40 -6.76
CA LEU A 453 33.56 12.05 -5.41
C LEU A 453 32.68 13.15 -4.79
N ARG A 454 33.02 14.43 -5.00
CA ARG A 454 32.19 15.56 -4.55
C ARG A 454 30.81 15.54 -5.22
N LEU A 455 30.75 15.31 -6.54
CA LEU A 455 29.48 15.14 -7.25
C LEU A 455 28.63 14.03 -6.63
N LEU A 456 29.22 12.87 -6.32
CA LEU A 456 28.50 11.76 -5.70
C LEU A 456 28.01 12.09 -4.28
N PHE A 457 28.77 12.85 -3.50
CA PHE A 457 28.33 13.36 -2.19
C PHE A 457 27.14 14.31 -2.33
N ASP A 458 27.20 15.27 -3.25
CA ASP A 458 26.13 16.23 -3.50
C ASP A 458 24.84 15.51 -3.92
N ILE A 459 24.94 14.54 -4.85
CA ILE A 459 23.82 13.71 -5.29
C ILE A 459 23.25 12.89 -4.13
N ARG A 460 24.10 12.23 -3.34
CA ARG A 460 23.67 11.43 -2.17
C ARG A 460 22.91 12.29 -1.16
N ASP A 461 23.40 13.50 -0.89
CA ASP A 461 22.77 14.40 0.07
C ASP A 461 21.41 14.87 -0.46
N ALA A 462 21.31 15.21 -1.75
CA ALA A 462 20.03 15.51 -2.40
C ALA A 462 19.05 14.32 -2.32
N VAL A 463 19.54 13.10 -2.53
CA VAL A 463 18.77 11.86 -2.43
C VAL A 463 18.21 11.65 -1.03
N ALA A 464 19.02 11.85 0.01
CA ALA A 464 18.60 11.73 1.40
C ALA A 464 17.50 12.74 1.76
N VAL A 465 17.66 14.01 1.35
CA VAL A 465 16.69 15.08 1.66
C VAL A 465 15.36 14.87 0.93
N ARG A 466 15.36 14.28 -0.27
CA ARG A 466 14.15 14.05 -1.08
C ARG A 466 13.56 12.65 -0.90
N CYS A 467 14.05 11.88 0.07
CA CYS A 467 13.65 10.49 0.31
C CYS A 467 13.77 9.60 -0.94
N ALA A 468 14.64 9.97 -1.88
CA ALA A 468 14.89 9.26 -3.13
C ALA A 468 15.81 8.05 -2.92
N ARG A 469 16.07 7.29 -3.98
CA ARG A 469 16.95 6.11 -3.96
C ARG A 469 18.03 6.26 -5.01
N LEU A 470 19.28 6.07 -4.64
CA LEU A 470 20.41 6.08 -5.57
C LEU A 470 21.01 4.68 -5.67
N ILE A 471 21.14 4.19 -6.89
CA ILE A 471 21.85 2.94 -7.21
C ILE A 471 22.99 3.30 -8.16
N VAL A 472 24.22 3.15 -7.70
CA VAL A 472 25.42 3.37 -8.51
C VAL A 472 26.05 2.02 -8.82
N SER A 473 26.18 1.69 -10.10
CA SER A 473 26.97 0.54 -10.52
C SER A 473 28.42 0.96 -10.77
N VAL A 474 29.37 0.21 -10.22
CA VAL A 474 30.81 0.41 -10.47
C VAL A 474 31.57 -0.90 -10.61
N ASN A 475 32.59 -0.94 -11.45
CA ASN A 475 33.65 -1.93 -11.45
C ASN A 475 34.74 -1.50 -10.45
N PRO A 476 34.92 -2.22 -9.32
CA PRO A 476 35.94 -1.90 -8.32
C PRO A 476 37.37 -1.89 -8.87
N GLU A 477 37.65 -2.67 -9.91
CA GLU A 477 39.00 -2.79 -10.49
C GLU A 477 39.44 -1.53 -11.24
N ALA A 478 38.49 -0.64 -11.59
CA ALA A 478 38.78 0.64 -12.23
C ALA A 478 39.32 1.70 -11.26
N PHE A 479 39.30 1.43 -9.95
CA PHE A 479 39.70 2.38 -8.91
C PHE A 479 40.88 1.84 -8.09
N THR A 480 41.73 2.76 -7.62
CA THR A 480 42.70 2.40 -6.58
C THR A 480 41.98 2.05 -5.27
N ARG A 481 42.65 1.30 -4.39
CA ARG A 481 42.09 0.90 -3.09
C ARG A 481 41.60 2.09 -2.27
N ASP A 482 42.38 3.18 -2.23
CA ASP A 482 42.02 4.38 -1.47
C ASP A 482 40.80 5.08 -2.06
N GLN A 483 40.74 5.23 -3.39
CA GLN A 483 39.57 5.77 -4.09
C GLN A 483 38.32 4.93 -3.81
N PHE A 484 38.44 3.60 -3.89
CA PHE A 484 37.30 2.73 -3.63
C PHE A 484 36.79 2.86 -2.19
N ILE A 485 37.67 2.92 -1.19
CA ILE A 485 37.30 3.17 0.22
C ILE A 485 36.50 4.47 0.38
N HIS A 486 36.84 5.52 -0.38
CA HIS A 486 36.07 6.76 -0.35
C HIS A 486 34.66 6.59 -0.93
N LEU A 487 34.50 5.79 -1.99
CA LEU A 487 33.18 5.42 -2.53
C LEU A 487 32.36 4.61 -1.52
N GLU A 488 32.98 3.64 -0.85
CA GLU A 488 32.33 2.81 0.19
C GLU A 488 31.89 3.62 1.43
N ARG A 489 32.55 4.75 1.70
CA ARG A 489 32.13 5.69 2.75
C ARG A 489 31.02 6.63 2.30
N CYS A 490 30.93 6.89 1.00
CA CYS A 490 29.87 7.70 0.43
C CYS A 490 28.53 6.96 0.45
N MET A 491 28.55 5.66 0.13
CA MET A 491 27.34 4.86 -0.14
C MET A 491 27.42 3.47 0.47
N GLU A 492 26.26 2.85 0.68
CA GLU A 492 26.16 1.51 1.23
C GLU A 492 26.54 0.46 0.18
N VAL A 493 27.60 -0.31 0.44
CA VAL A 493 28.09 -1.35 -0.47
C VAL A 493 27.21 -2.59 -0.40
N VAL A 494 26.88 -3.15 -1.56
CA VAL A 494 26.05 -4.36 -1.70
C VAL A 494 26.68 -5.39 -2.60
#